data_AF-A0AAN7Z3Z2-F1
#
_entry.id   AF-A0AAN7Z3Z2-F1
#
_cell.length_a   1.000
_cell.length_b   1.000
_cell.length_c   1.000
_cell.angle_alpha   90.00
_cell.angle_beta   90.00
_cell.angle_gamma   90.00
#
_symmetry.space_group_name_H-M   'P 1'
#
loop_
_entity.id
_entity.type
_entity.pdbx_description
1 polymer ?
#
loop_
_entity_poly.entity_id
_entity_poly.type
_entity_poly.pdbx_seq_one_letter_code
_entity_poly.pdbx_strand_id
1 'polypeptide(L)'
;MRNCNQPPATALSTGEVTNLVIGYFEAWAPSSTGCNKRDIKYIQEIAGSLSHLYVAFGSMAPHTYEITPMNGIAISTISEIMNLKQSAPGLRIYLSLGGWTYSDNGTDTQPVWGDLSSTPQKRNMFINNLAEFMRTWGFDGVDLDWE
;
A
#
# COMPACT_ATOMS: atom_id res chain seq x y z
N MET A 1 21.47 3.11 10.30
CA MET A 1 20.55 3.94 11.12
C MET A 1 19.79 4.85 10.15
N ARG A 2 18.54 4.53 9.79
CA ARG A 2 17.72 5.39 8.91
C ARG A 2 16.96 6.38 9.78
N ASN A 3 17.28 7.66 9.62
CA ASN A 3 16.76 8.78 10.41
C ASN A 3 15.58 9.43 9.68
N CYS A 4 14.54 8.65 9.38
CA CYS A 4 13.30 9.18 8.79
C CYS A 4 12.33 9.49 9.92
N ASN A 5 11.89 10.75 10.02
CA ASN A 5 10.79 11.15 10.90
C ASN A 5 9.52 10.42 10.44
N GLN A 6 9.27 9.24 11.00
CA GLN A 6 8.11 8.42 10.67
C GLN A 6 6.84 9.15 11.14
N PRO A 7 5.81 9.30 10.29
CA PRO A 7 4.51 9.76 10.75
C PRO A 7 4.01 8.79 11.84
N PRO A 8 3.44 9.28 12.95
CA PRO A 8 2.90 8.40 13.98
C PRO A 8 1.79 7.52 13.38
N ALA A 9 1.72 6.27 13.84
CA ALA A 9 0.61 5.37 13.48
C ALA A 9 -0.72 5.99 13.91
N THR A 10 -1.75 5.84 13.08
CA THR A 10 -3.09 6.35 13.41
C THR A 10 -3.65 5.53 14.57
N ALA A 11 -4.24 6.20 15.57
CA ALA A 11 -4.80 5.54 16.74
C ALA A 11 -5.88 4.49 16.37
N LEU A 12 -6.05 3.50 17.25
CA LEU A 12 -7.09 2.48 17.10
C LEU A 12 -8.49 3.13 17.25
N SER A 13 -9.29 3.09 16.19
CA SER A 13 -10.70 3.46 16.18
C SER A 13 -11.52 2.41 16.92
N THR A 14 -12.32 2.85 17.90
CA THR A 14 -13.32 2.07 18.63
C THR A 14 -14.72 2.18 18.02
N GLY A 15 -14.83 2.74 16.81
CA GLY A 15 -16.12 2.99 16.14
C GLY A 15 -16.80 1.72 15.63
N GLU A 16 -18.13 1.79 15.45
CA GLU A 16 -18.91 0.73 14.82
C GLU A 16 -18.42 0.45 13.38
N VAL A 17 -18.40 -0.84 13.01
CA VAL A 17 -17.98 -1.34 11.68
C VAL A 17 -18.84 -0.78 10.53
N THR A 18 -20.00 -0.20 10.85
CA THR A 18 -20.96 0.44 9.94
C THR A 18 -20.46 1.76 9.34
N ASN A 19 -19.36 2.33 9.83
CA ASN A 19 -18.78 3.59 9.35
C ASN A 19 -17.49 3.42 8.52
N LEU A 20 -17.24 2.21 8.00
CA LEU A 20 -16.08 1.95 7.14
C LEU A 20 -16.33 2.43 5.71
N VAL A 21 -15.69 3.53 5.34
CA VAL A 21 -15.56 3.98 3.94
C VAL A 21 -14.12 3.73 3.49
N ILE A 22 -13.94 2.79 2.56
CA ILE A 22 -12.64 2.38 2.02
C ILE A 22 -12.52 2.89 0.58
N GLY A 23 -11.47 3.63 0.30
CA GLY A 23 -11.13 4.08 -1.06
C GLY A 23 -9.82 3.48 -1.51
N TYR A 24 -9.79 2.87 -2.70
CA TYR A 24 -8.57 2.49 -3.38
C TYR A 24 -8.01 3.69 -4.16
N PHE A 25 -6.71 3.93 -4.03
CA PHE A 25 -6.00 4.94 -4.79
C PHE A 25 -4.84 4.32 -5.56
N GLU A 26 -4.95 4.38 -6.88
CA GLU A 26 -3.93 3.93 -7.82
C GLU A 26 -2.68 4.81 -7.71
N ALA A 27 -1.56 4.24 -7.28
CA ALA A 27 -0.30 4.93 -7.07
C ALA A 27 0.32 5.49 -8.38
N TRP A 28 -0.14 5.04 -9.55
CA TRP A 28 0.21 5.63 -10.86
C TRP A 28 -0.70 6.80 -11.27
N ALA A 29 -1.80 7.06 -10.56
CA ALA A 29 -2.69 8.16 -10.91
C ALA A 29 -2.01 9.55 -10.87
N PRO A 30 -1.03 9.83 -9.98
CA PRO A 30 -0.28 11.09 -10.01
C PRO A 30 0.60 11.28 -11.25
N SER A 31 1.10 10.18 -11.84
CA SER A 31 1.91 10.20 -13.06
C SER A 31 1.08 10.10 -14.35
N SER A 32 -0.22 9.80 -14.23
CA SER A 32 -1.16 9.73 -15.35
C SER A 32 -1.38 11.10 -16.01
N THR A 33 -1.88 11.08 -17.24
CA THR A 33 -2.14 12.30 -18.04
C THR A 33 -3.63 12.46 -18.37
N GLY A 34 -4.02 13.68 -18.76
CA GLY A 34 -5.40 13.99 -19.13
C GLY A 34 -6.40 13.87 -17.98
N CYS A 35 -7.65 13.54 -18.31
CA CYS A 35 -8.77 13.50 -17.36
C CYS A 35 -8.64 12.42 -16.28
N ASN A 36 -7.72 11.47 -16.44
CA ASN A 36 -7.50 10.37 -15.50
C ASN A 36 -6.47 10.73 -14.41
N LYS A 37 -5.74 11.84 -14.57
CA LYS A 37 -4.78 12.27 -13.55
C LYS A 37 -5.51 12.58 -12.24
N ARG A 38 -5.02 11.99 -11.15
CA ARG A 38 -5.41 12.31 -9.78
C ARG A 38 -4.12 12.51 -9.01
N ASP A 39 -3.81 13.77 -8.69
CA ASP A 39 -2.63 14.10 -7.89
C ASP A 39 -2.90 13.92 -6.39
N ILE A 40 -1.87 14.13 -5.58
CA ILE A 40 -1.96 13.99 -4.12
C ILE A 40 -2.97 14.99 -3.53
N LYS A 41 -3.13 16.17 -4.15
CA LYS A 41 -4.09 17.19 -3.71
C LYS A 41 -5.53 16.69 -3.86
N TYR A 42 -5.84 15.99 -4.94
CA TYR A 42 -7.15 15.36 -5.09
C TYR A 42 -7.48 14.42 -3.91
N ILE A 43 -6.53 13.58 -3.50
CA ILE A 43 -6.73 12.68 -2.35
C ILE A 43 -6.93 13.50 -1.08
N GLN A 44 -6.13 14.55 -0.88
CA GLN A 44 -6.25 15.44 0.27
C GLN A 44 -7.65 16.06 0.40
N GLU A 45 -8.28 16.42 -0.71
CA GLU A 45 -9.63 16.98 -0.74
C GLU A 45 -10.72 15.95 -0.35
N ILE A 46 -10.52 14.67 -0.67
CA ILE A 46 -11.48 13.60 -0.35
C ILE A 46 -11.17 12.85 0.95
N ALA A 47 -9.98 13.05 1.53
CA ALA A 47 -9.49 12.31 2.69
C ALA A 47 -10.43 12.37 3.90
N GLY A 48 -11.12 13.50 4.09
CA GLY A 48 -12.12 13.65 5.17
C GLY A 48 -13.38 12.79 5.03
N SER A 49 -13.62 12.24 3.83
CA SER A 49 -14.73 11.33 3.55
C SER A 49 -14.34 9.85 3.63
N LEU A 50 -13.06 9.57 3.87
CA LEU A 50 -12.52 8.20 3.93
C LEU A 50 -12.15 7.84 5.36
N SER A 51 -12.47 6.61 5.74
CA SER A 51 -11.91 5.99 6.94
C SER A 51 -10.57 5.32 6.64
N HIS A 52 -10.45 4.70 5.45
CA HIS A 52 -9.26 4.00 5.01
C HIS A 52 -8.96 4.34 3.54
N LEU A 53 -7.68 4.58 3.27
CA LEU A 53 -7.12 4.75 1.94
C LEU A 53 -6.21 3.57 1.65
N TYR A 54 -6.52 2.79 0.61
CA TYR A 54 -5.75 1.64 0.19
C TYR A 54 -4.89 2.08 -1.00
N VAL A 55 -3.57 2.10 -0.82
CA VAL A 55 -2.61 2.51 -1.84
C VAL A 55 -2.31 1.30 -2.73
N ALA A 56 -2.84 1.35 -3.95
CA ALA A 56 -2.79 0.29 -4.93
C ALA A 56 -1.78 0.65 -6.04
N PHE A 57 -0.69 -0.05 -6.28
CA PHE A 57 -0.26 -1.28 -5.64
C PHE A 57 1.21 -1.19 -5.22
N GLY A 58 1.54 -1.95 -4.18
CA GLY A 58 2.89 -2.47 -3.99
C GLY A 58 3.05 -3.81 -4.70
N SER A 59 4.29 -4.22 -4.89
CA SER A 59 4.69 -5.46 -5.54
C SER A 59 5.59 -6.28 -4.62
N MET A 60 5.73 -7.58 -4.92
CA MET A 60 6.68 -8.45 -4.25
C MET A 60 7.64 -9.04 -5.27
N ALA A 61 8.94 -8.95 -5.00
CA ALA A 61 9.96 -9.52 -5.84
C ALA A 61 9.90 -11.07 -5.83
N PRO A 62 10.06 -11.74 -6.99
CA PRO A 62 10.12 -13.19 -7.05
C PRO A 62 11.22 -13.78 -6.16
N HIS A 63 10.92 -14.90 -5.50
CA HIS A 63 11.80 -15.66 -4.59
C HIS A 63 12.26 -14.97 -3.30
N THR A 64 12.43 -13.66 -3.29
CA THR A 64 12.84 -12.90 -2.09
C THR A 64 11.66 -12.34 -1.30
N TYR A 65 10.51 -12.17 -1.95
CA TYR A 65 9.31 -11.52 -1.38
C TYR A 65 9.61 -10.12 -0.84
N GLU A 66 10.64 -9.45 -1.36
CA GLU A 66 10.95 -8.06 -1.00
C GLU A 66 9.81 -7.16 -1.49
N ILE A 67 9.31 -6.31 -0.59
CA ILE A 67 8.21 -5.40 -0.91
C ILE A 67 8.77 -4.15 -1.58
N THR A 68 8.24 -3.82 -2.75
CA THR A 68 8.60 -2.63 -3.52
C THR A 68 7.35 -1.87 -3.95
N PRO A 69 7.45 -0.58 -4.29
CA PRO A 69 6.41 0.05 -5.11
C PRO A 69 6.23 -0.75 -6.40
N MET A 70 5.02 -0.75 -6.96
CA MET A 70 4.80 -1.25 -8.31
C MET A 70 5.78 -0.61 -9.30
N ASN A 71 6.18 -1.36 -10.33
CA ASN A 71 7.10 -0.85 -11.36
C ASN A 71 6.55 0.45 -11.97
N GLY A 72 7.42 1.45 -12.14
CA GLY A 72 7.06 2.78 -12.64
C GLY A 72 6.57 3.75 -11.56
N ILE A 73 6.39 3.31 -10.31
CA ILE A 73 6.03 4.18 -9.19
C ILE A 73 7.29 4.65 -8.47
N ALA A 74 7.47 5.97 -8.38
CA ALA A 74 8.55 6.55 -7.61
C ALA A 74 8.31 6.35 -6.11
N ILE A 75 9.36 6.00 -5.37
CA ILE A 75 9.26 5.83 -3.91
C ILE A 75 8.79 7.10 -3.20
N SER A 76 9.06 8.29 -3.78
CA SER A 76 8.58 9.58 -3.26
C SER A 76 7.05 9.68 -3.24
N THR A 77 6.36 9.01 -4.16
CA THR A 77 4.89 8.97 -4.19
C THR A 77 4.33 8.34 -2.91
N ILE A 78 4.99 7.30 -2.37
CA ILE A 78 4.59 6.71 -1.09
C ILE A 78 4.74 7.76 0.02
N SER A 79 5.89 8.44 0.13
CA SER A 79 6.10 9.49 1.13
C SER A 79 5.04 10.60 1.05
N GLU A 80 4.68 11.04 -0.16
CA GLU A 80 3.69 12.08 -0.38
C GLU A 80 2.28 11.65 0.06
N ILE A 81 1.89 10.41 -0.25
CA ILE A 81 0.61 9.84 0.21
C ILE A 81 0.60 9.71 1.74
N MET A 82 1.69 9.23 2.34
CA MET A 82 1.78 9.07 3.79
C MET A 82 1.68 10.40 4.55
N ASN A 83 2.09 11.51 3.94
CA ASN A 83 1.94 12.85 4.51
C ASN A 83 0.48 13.29 4.65
N LEU A 84 -0.48 12.65 3.95
CA LEU A 84 -1.91 12.96 4.11
C LEU A 84 -2.41 12.71 5.54
N LYS A 85 -1.75 11.83 6.30
CA LYS A 85 -2.05 11.63 7.73
C LYS A 85 -1.90 12.89 8.57
N GLN A 86 -1.07 13.85 8.13
CA GLN A 86 -0.88 15.12 8.84
C GLN A 86 -2.10 16.04 8.69
N SER A 87 -2.79 15.98 7.55
CA SER A 87 -3.95 16.83 7.23
C SER A 87 -5.30 16.14 7.47
N ALA A 88 -5.31 14.81 7.60
CA ALA A 88 -6.51 14.01 7.88
C ALA A 88 -6.31 13.14 9.15
N PRO A 89 -6.40 13.73 10.36
CA PRO A 89 -6.22 13.02 11.62
C PRO A 89 -7.36 12.01 11.84
N GLY A 90 -7.11 10.75 11.50
CA GLY A 90 -8.10 9.67 11.54
C GLY A 90 -8.08 8.81 10.28
N LEU A 91 -7.52 9.32 9.18
CA LEU A 91 -7.30 8.53 7.98
C LEU A 91 -6.27 7.42 8.27
N ARG A 92 -6.63 6.20 7.88
CA ARG A 92 -5.73 5.05 7.89
C ARG A 92 -5.28 4.73 6.49
N ILE A 93 -3.98 4.54 6.31
CA ILE A 93 -3.40 4.27 4.99
C ILE A 93 -2.86 2.84 4.97
N TYR A 94 -3.41 2.05 4.06
CA TYR A 94 -3.12 0.63 3.89
C TYR A 94 -2.33 0.42 2.60
N LEU A 95 -1.45 -0.57 2.59
CA LEU A 95 -0.75 -1.02 1.39
C LEU A 95 -1.52 -2.16 0.75
N SER A 96 -2.01 -1.98 -0.48
CA SER A 96 -2.54 -3.10 -1.27
C SER A 96 -1.40 -3.73 -2.06
N LEU A 97 -1.15 -5.02 -1.85
CA LEU A 97 -0.12 -5.81 -2.54
C LEU A 97 -0.75 -6.71 -3.59
N GLY A 98 -0.21 -6.70 -4.82
CA GLY A 98 -0.67 -7.58 -5.90
C GLY A 98 -1.49 -6.82 -6.95
N GLY A 99 -2.74 -7.24 -7.12
CA GLY A 99 -3.67 -6.77 -8.16
C GLY A 99 -3.56 -7.58 -9.46
N TRP A 100 -4.53 -7.37 -10.36
CA TRP A 100 -4.68 -8.10 -11.62
C TRP A 100 -3.37 -8.26 -12.41
N THR A 101 -2.68 -7.16 -12.74
CA THR A 101 -1.45 -7.19 -13.55
C THR A 101 -0.32 -7.96 -12.87
N TYR A 102 -0.28 -7.98 -11.54
CA TYR A 102 0.71 -8.76 -10.79
C TYR A 102 0.43 -10.27 -10.89
N SER A 103 -0.84 -10.63 -10.96
CA SER A 103 -1.31 -12.03 -11.01
C SER A 103 -1.52 -12.56 -12.44
N ASP A 104 -1.32 -11.72 -13.47
CA ASP A 104 -1.47 -12.06 -14.88
C ASP A 104 -0.65 -13.31 -15.28
N ASN A 105 -1.27 -14.18 -16.09
CA ASN A 105 -0.66 -15.42 -16.54
C ASN A 105 0.61 -15.20 -17.38
N GLY A 106 1.64 -16.00 -17.12
CA GLY A 106 2.89 -15.97 -17.89
C GLY A 106 3.84 -14.82 -17.52
N THR A 107 3.56 -14.11 -16.43
CA THR A 107 4.46 -13.12 -15.84
C THR A 107 5.37 -13.77 -14.78
N ASP A 108 6.52 -13.14 -14.50
CA ASP A 108 7.43 -13.59 -13.44
C ASP A 108 6.82 -13.47 -12.03
N THR A 109 5.78 -12.63 -11.88
CA THR A 109 5.07 -12.37 -10.62
C THR A 109 3.92 -13.34 -10.36
N GLN A 110 3.33 -13.92 -11.40
CA GLN A 110 2.25 -14.92 -11.29
C GLN A 110 2.51 -16.03 -10.23
N PRO A 111 3.68 -16.70 -10.19
CA PRO A 111 3.88 -17.79 -9.23
C PRO A 111 4.13 -17.29 -7.80
N VAL A 112 4.35 -16.00 -7.56
CA VAL A 112 4.91 -15.51 -6.29
C VAL A 112 3.97 -15.76 -5.11
N TRP A 113 2.66 -15.54 -5.28
CA TRP A 113 1.67 -15.85 -4.24
C TRP A 113 1.62 -17.36 -3.92
N GLY A 114 1.60 -18.20 -4.96
CA GLY A 114 1.64 -19.65 -4.80
C GLY A 114 2.92 -20.13 -4.11
N ASP A 115 4.06 -19.57 -4.53
CA ASP A 115 5.37 -19.91 -4.00
C ASP A 115 5.51 -19.48 -2.54
N LEU A 116 5.20 -18.22 -2.21
CA LEU A 116 5.31 -17.70 -0.83
C LEU A 116 4.40 -18.43 0.15
N SER A 117 3.20 -18.84 -0.29
CA SER A 117 2.22 -19.51 0.58
C SER A 117 2.59 -20.96 0.87
N SER A 118 3.43 -21.57 0.03
CA SER A 118 3.71 -23.02 0.01
C SER A 118 4.41 -23.56 1.26
N THR A 119 5.20 -22.77 1.99
CA THR A 119 5.91 -23.24 3.19
C THR A 119 5.89 -22.23 4.34
N PRO A 120 5.94 -22.68 5.61
CA PRO A 120 6.06 -21.78 6.76
C PRO A 120 7.27 -20.85 6.67
N GLN A 121 8.41 -21.33 6.15
CA GLN A 121 9.63 -20.56 6.03
C GLN A 121 9.46 -19.39 5.06
N LYS A 122 8.80 -19.62 3.92
CA LYS A 122 8.54 -18.59 2.91
C LYS A 122 7.53 -17.56 3.41
N ARG A 123 6.45 -18.01 4.07
CA ARG A 123 5.50 -17.10 4.74
C ARG A 123 6.19 -16.22 5.78
N ASN A 124 7.09 -16.78 6.59
CA ASN A 124 7.86 -16.00 7.57
C ASN A 124 8.76 -14.96 6.91
N MET A 125 9.42 -15.30 5.79
CA MET A 125 10.24 -14.36 5.02
C MET A 125 9.39 -13.18 4.51
N PHE A 126 8.25 -13.47 3.88
CA PHE A 126 7.30 -12.47 3.43
C PHE A 126 6.82 -11.56 4.57
N ILE A 127 6.38 -12.13 5.71
CA ILE A 127 5.90 -11.36 6.87
C ILE A 127 6.97 -10.41 7.40
N ASN A 128 8.23 -10.85 7.45
CA ASN A 128 9.34 -10.01 7.91
C ASN A 128 9.58 -8.82 6.96
N ASN A 129 9.65 -9.08 5.65
CA ASN A 129 9.82 -8.03 4.64
C ASN A 129 8.66 -7.03 4.65
N LEU A 130 7.43 -7.54 4.76
CA LEU A 130 6.23 -6.72 4.84
C LEU A 130 6.25 -5.83 6.08
N ALA A 131 6.52 -6.41 7.25
CA ALA A 131 6.58 -5.65 8.50
C ALA A 131 7.68 -4.57 8.47
N GLU A 132 8.83 -4.85 7.86
CA GLU A 132 9.89 -3.85 7.66
C GLU A 132 9.45 -2.72 6.73
N PHE A 133 8.84 -3.04 5.59
CA PHE A 133 8.36 -2.04 4.65
C PHE A 133 7.26 -1.16 5.25
N MET A 134 6.28 -1.77 5.92
CA MET A 134 5.20 -1.05 6.59
C MET A 134 5.72 -0.12 7.68
N ARG A 135 6.68 -0.56 8.51
CA ARG A 135 7.30 0.32 9.52
C ARG A 135 8.11 1.45 8.89
N THR A 136 8.84 1.15 7.82
CA THR A 136 9.68 2.15 7.13
C THR A 136 8.84 3.31 6.60
N TRP A 137 7.67 3.02 6.03
CA TRP A 137 6.81 4.02 5.40
C TRP A 137 5.62 4.47 6.26
N GLY A 138 5.36 3.77 7.36
CA GLY A 138 4.32 4.11 8.34
C GLY A 138 2.91 3.68 7.94
N PHE A 139 2.74 2.61 7.16
CA PHE A 139 1.42 2.05 6.84
C PHE A 139 0.70 1.53 8.09
N ASP A 140 -0.64 1.72 8.14
CA ASP A 140 -1.47 1.24 9.27
C ASP A 140 -1.96 -0.19 9.08
N GLY A 141 -1.86 -0.72 7.87
CA GLY A 141 -2.32 -2.05 7.52
C GLY A 141 -1.89 -2.49 6.13
N VAL A 142 -2.20 -3.74 5.81
CA VAL A 142 -1.95 -4.35 4.51
C VAL A 142 -3.25 -4.96 4.00
N ASP A 143 -3.40 -4.94 2.69
CA ASP A 143 -4.42 -5.62 1.91
C ASP A 143 -3.71 -6.56 0.91
N LEU A 144 -4.15 -7.81 0.85
CA LEU A 144 -3.53 -8.84 0.01
C LEU A 144 -4.46 -9.13 -1.17
N ASP A 145 -4.11 -8.57 -2.32
CA ASP A 145 -4.91 -8.64 -3.54
C ASP A 145 -4.33 -9.70 -4.49
N TRP A 146 -4.62 -10.96 -4.16
CA TRP A 146 -4.24 -12.14 -4.95
C TRP A 146 -5.43 -12.57 -5.82
N GLU A 147 -5.29 -12.40 -7.14
CA GLU A 147 -6.33 -12.64 -8.15
C GLU A 147 -6.05 -13.87 -9.04
#